data_AF-A0A7Y7CG66-F1
#
_entry.id   AF-A0A7Y7CG66-F1
#
_cell.length_a   1.000
_cell.length_b   1.000
_cell.length_c   1.000
_cell.angle_alpha   90.00
_cell.angle_beta   90.00
_cell.angle_gamma   90.00
#
_symmetry.space_group_name_H-M   'P 1'
#
loop_
_entity.id
_entity.type
_entity.pdbx_description
1 polymer ?
#
loop_
_entity_poly.entity_id
_entity_poly.type
_entity_poly.pdbx_seq_one_letter_code
_entity_poly.pdbx_strand_id
1 'polypeptide(L)'
;PSAQELPVPSYPAIESLLEATPAEDVRALFDPLKDSLAALKGPKVEVGRKAQAALTHAEALLELLVDTRERLIAESKGSKGRK
;
A
#
# COMPACT_ATOMS: atom_id res chain seq x y z
N PRO A 1 -28.70 12.64 21.10
CA PRO A 1 -28.60 11.66 20.01
C PRO A 1 -27.17 11.11 19.93
N SER A 2 -26.97 9.87 20.41
CA SER A 2 -25.72 9.13 20.24
C SER A 2 -25.50 8.86 18.76
N ALA A 3 -24.40 9.37 18.19
CA ALA A 3 -24.01 9.10 16.81
C ALA A 3 -23.84 7.59 16.65
N GLN A 4 -24.60 7.00 15.73
CA GLN A 4 -24.48 5.59 15.40
C GLN A 4 -23.13 5.41 14.71
N GLU A 5 -22.17 4.78 15.38
CA GLU A 5 -20.85 4.50 14.81
C GLU A 5 -21.03 3.65 13.55
N LEU A 6 -20.52 4.14 12.43
CA LEU A 6 -20.52 3.39 11.20
C LEU A 6 -19.70 2.11 11.42
N PRO A 7 -20.11 0.96 10.85
CA PRO A 7 -19.32 -0.26 10.95
C PRO A 7 -17.91 0.01 10.43
N VAL A 8 -16.91 -0.33 11.24
CA VAL A 8 -15.51 -0.22 10.83
C VAL A 8 -15.30 -1.24 9.71
N PRO A 9 -14.97 -0.80 8.48
CA PRO A 9 -14.71 -1.73 7.40
C PRO A 9 -13.43 -2.51 7.74
N SER A 10 -13.48 -3.84 7.59
CA SER A 10 -12.33 -4.73 7.77
C SER A 10 -11.86 -5.27 6.43
N TYR A 11 -10.55 -5.27 6.23
CA TYR A 11 -9.88 -5.72 5.01
C TYR A 11 -8.74 -6.67 5.37
N PRO A 12 -9.04 -7.91 5.81
CA PRO A 12 -8.08 -8.78 6.49
C PRO A 12 -6.84 -9.12 5.65
N ALA A 13 -6.98 -9.21 4.32
CA ALA A 13 -5.85 -9.44 3.43
C ALA A 13 -4.89 -8.23 3.35
N ILE A 14 -5.45 -7.01 3.33
CA ILE A 14 -4.67 -5.77 3.32
C ILE A 14 -4.02 -5.58 4.68
N GLU A 15 -4.77 -5.79 5.76
CA GLU A 15 -4.27 -5.70 7.14
C GLU A 15 -3.08 -6.66 7.35
N SER A 16 -3.23 -7.93 6.97
CA SER A 16 -2.15 -8.93 7.08
C SER A 16 -0.92 -8.56 6.26
N LEU A 17 -1.12 -8.03 5.05
CA LEU A 17 -0.03 -7.57 4.19
C LEU A 17 0.73 -6.41 4.84
N LEU A 18 0.03 -5.40 5.36
CA LEU A 18 0.63 -4.23 6.01
C LEU A 18 1.36 -4.59 7.31
N GLU A 19 0.93 -5.63 8.01
CA GLU A 19 1.62 -6.10 9.21
C GLU A 19 2.97 -6.76 8.91
N ALA A 20 3.02 -7.53 7.82
CA ALA A 20 4.19 -8.32 7.42
C ALA A 20 5.20 -7.57 6.56
N THR A 21 4.82 -6.43 5.96
CA THR A 21 5.57 -5.81 4.87
C THR A 21 6.03 -4.38 5.24
N PRO A 22 7.34 -4.13 5.41
CA PRO A 22 7.90 -2.78 5.48
C PRO A 22 7.81 -2.05 4.14
N ALA A 23 7.99 -0.73 4.13
CA ALA A 23 7.79 0.10 2.93
C ALA A 23 8.74 -0.30 1.77
N GLU A 24 9.96 -0.73 2.10
CA GLU A 24 10.94 -1.23 1.14
C GLU A 24 10.49 -2.49 0.38
N ASP A 25 9.75 -3.37 1.05
CA ASP A 25 9.26 -4.61 0.47
C ASP A 25 8.04 -4.36 -0.44
N VAL A 26 7.30 -3.27 -0.23
CA VAL A 26 6.24 -2.84 -1.15
C VAL A 26 6.84 -2.48 -2.50
N ARG A 27 7.95 -1.72 -2.55
CA ARG A 27 8.61 -1.39 -3.82
C ARG A 27 9.12 -2.63 -4.52
N ALA A 28 9.81 -3.50 -3.77
CA ALA A 28 10.34 -4.76 -4.28
C ALA A 28 9.26 -5.68 -4.86
N LEU A 29 8.02 -5.64 -4.33
CA LEU A 29 6.88 -6.37 -4.87
C LEU A 29 6.46 -5.89 -6.26
N PHE A 30 6.56 -4.58 -6.54
CA PHE A 30 6.08 -3.98 -7.78
C PHE A 30 7.14 -3.89 -8.88
N ASP A 31 8.43 -3.82 -8.53
CA ASP A 31 9.52 -3.63 -9.50
C ASP A 31 9.55 -4.69 -10.62
N PRO A 32 9.43 -6.01 -10.37
CA PRO A 32 9.40 -7.00 -11.43
C PRO A 32 8.23 -6.84 -12.41
N LEU A 33 7.09 -6.35 -11.92
CA LEU A 33 5.89 -6.10 -12.73
C LEU A 33 6.06 -4.86 -13.60
N LYS A 34 6.63 -3.79 -13.05
CA LYS A 34 6.98 -2.57 -13.80
C LYS A 34 7.96 -2.90 -14.93
N ASP A 35 9.01 -3.66 -14.64
CA ASP A 35 10.01 -4.09 -15.62
C ASP A 35 9.39 -4.96 -16.73
N SER A 36 8.55 -5.92 -16.34
CA SER A 36 7.86 -6.80 -17.30
C SER A 36 6.94 -6.03 -18.24
N LEU A 37 6.23 -5.02 -17.72
CA LEU A 37 5.36 -4.17 -18.54
C LEU A 37 6.15 -3.23 -19.45
N ALA A 38 7.25 -2.68 -18.97
CA ALA A 38 8.15 -1.84 -19.77
C ALA A 38 8.81 -2.62 -20.92
N ALA A 39 9.05 -3.92 -20.72
CA ALA A 39 9.63 -4.80 -21.73
C ALA A 39 8.65 -5.27 -22.82
N LEU A 40 7.35 -4.95 -22.71
CA LEU A 40 6.34 -5.36 -23.70
C LEU A 40 6.63 -4.76 -25.07
N LYS A 41 6.39 -5.56 -26.12
CA LYS A 41 6.56 -5.17 -27.53
C LYS A 41 5.30 -5.47 -28.34
N GLY A 42 5.16 -4.77 -29.46
CA GLY A 42 4.09 -5.00 -30.42
C GLY A 42 2.71 -4.55 -29.92
N PRO A 43 1.61 -5.24 -30.30
CA PRO A 43 0.24 -4.74 -30.10
C PRO A 43 -0.18 -4.63 -28.62
N LYS A 44 0.59 -5.21 -27.69
CA LYS A 44 0.28 -5.18 -26.25
C LYS A 44 0.86 -3.96 -25.51
N VAL A 45 1.68 -3.12 -26.17
CA VAL A 45 2.33 -1.96 -25.52
C VAL A 45 1.31 -1.00 -24.90
N GLU A 46 0.22 -0.70 -25.61
CA GLU A 46 -0.77 0.27 -25.13
C GLU A 46 -1.56 -0.24 -23.92
N VAL A 47 -1.86 -1.54 -23.89
CA VAL A 47 -2.47 -2.21 -22.73
C VAL A 47 -1.47 -2.24 -21.57
N GLY A 48 -0.20 -2.51 -21.86
CA GLY A 48 0.88 -2.50 -20.89
C GLY A 48 1.05 -1.15 -20.20
N ARG A 49 1.00 -0.04 -20.95
CA ARG A 49 1.05 1.32 -20.40
C ARG A 49 -0.09 1.62 -19.44
N LYS A 50 -1.31 1.20 -19.77
CA LYS A 50 -2.48 1.35 -18.88
C LYS A 50 -2.31 0.53 -17.60
N ALA A 51 -1.82 -0.70 -17.70
CA ALA A 51 -1.50 -1.53 -16.54
C ALA A 51 -0.40 -0.90 -15.67
N GLN A 52 0.61 -0.28 -16.28
CA GLN A 52 1.70 0.40 -15.56
C GLN A 52 1.18 1.60 -14.76
N ALA A 53 0.26 2.39 -15.31
CA ALA A 53 -0.38 3.49 -14.57
C ALA A 53 -1.18 2.97 -13.35
N ALA A 54 -1.96 1.90 -13.53
CA ALA A 54 -2.71 1.28 -12.45
C ALA A 54 -1.79 0.70 -11.36
N LEU A 55 -0.69 0.05 -11.75
CA LEU A 55 0.33 -0.47 -10.82
C LEU A 55 0.98 0.66 -10.02
N THR A 56 1.32 1.77 -10.67
CA THR A 56 1.93 2.94 -10.00
C THR A 56 0.98 3.50 -8.93
N HIS A 57 -0.32 3.57 -9.22
CA HIS A 57 -1.31 4.02 -8.23
C HIS A 57 -1.46 3.02 -7.06
N ALA A 58 -1.48 1.72 -7.35
CA ALA A 58 -1.58 0.69 -6.32
C ALA A 58 -0.34 0.66 -5.40
N GLU A 59 0.86 0.84 -5.96
CA GLU A 59 2.11 0.97 -5.20
C GLU A 59 2.03 2.17 -4.25
N ALA A 60 1.69 3.36 -4.76
CA ALA A 60 1.60 4.57 -3.95
C ALA A 60 0.58 4.47 -2.81
N LEU A 61 -0.55 3.78 -3.04
CA LEU A 61 -1.56 3.54 -2.00
C LEU A 61 -1.03 2.60 -0.90
N LEU A 62 -0.32 1.55 -1.27
CA LEU A 62 0.27 0.62 -0.30
C LEU A 62 1.41 1.27 0.49
N GLU A 63 2.27 2.05 -0.17
CA GLU A 63 3.30 2.85 0.52
C GLU A 63 2.68 3.78 1.56
N LEU A 64 1.63 4.53 1.19
CA LEU A 64 0.92 5.42 2.10
C LEU A 64 0.35 4.68 3.32
N LEU A 65 -0.20 3.48 3.12
CA LEU A 65 -0.75 2.66 4.20
C LEU A 65 0.35 2.16 5.15
N VAL A 66 1.49 1.72 4.61
CA VAL A 66 2.64 1.29 5.43
C VAL A 66 3.21 2.48 6.22
N ASP A 67 3.46 3.61 5.57
CA ASP A 67 3.95 4.83 6.21
C ASP A 67 3.02 5.29 7.35
N THR A 68 1.71 5.25 7.10
CA THR A 68 0.69 5.60 8.11
C THR A 68 0.74 4.63 9.29
N ARG A 69 0.86 3.32 9.05
CA ARG A 69 1.00 2.31 10.11
C ARG A 69 2.26 2.56 10.94
N GLU A 70 3.41 2.78 10.30
CA GLU A 70 4.67 3.02 10.99
C GLU A 70 4.60 4.27 11.88
N ARG A 71 3.99 5.34 11.37
CA ARG A 71 3.73 6.56 12.13
C ARG A 71 2.84 6.31 13.35
N LEU A 72 1.73 5.60 13.20
CA LEU A 72 0.83 5.28 14.33
C LEU A 72 1.52 4.42 15.38
N ILE A 73 2.36 3.46 14.96
CA ILE A 73 3.19 2.66 15.88
C ILE A 73 4.15 3.56 16.64
N ALA A 74 4.85 4.48 15.97
CA ALA A 74 5.77 5.42 16.60
C ALA A 74 5.06 6.34 17.62
N GLU A 75 3.90 6.91 17.25
CA GLU A 75 3.07 7.75 18.12
C GLU A 75 2.59 6.97 19.37
N SER A 76 2.17 5.72 19.21
CA SER A 76 1.74 4.87 20.33
C SER A 76 2.87 4.56 21.32
N LYS A 77 4.12 4.43 20.83
CA LYS A 77 5.31 4.19 21.65
C LYS A 77 5.78 5.48 22.34
N GLY A 78 5.71 6.62 21.67
CA GLY A 78 6.09 7.93 22.22
C GLY A 78 5.14 8.46 23.29
N SER A 79 3.85 8.11 23.23
CA SER A 79 2.86 8.57 24.23
C SER A 79 3.00 7.87 25.60
N LYS A 80 3.64 6.69 25.65
CA LYS A 80 3.86 5.92 26.89
C LYS A 80 4.88 6.53 27.85
N GLY A 81 5.63 7.57 27.47
CA GLY A 81 6.67 8.20 28.30
C GLY A 81 6.29 9.54 28.93
N ARG A 82 5.06 10.03 28.77
CA ARG A 82 4.63 11.35 29.24
C ARG A 82 3.47 11.23 30.23
N LYS A 83 3.74 10.63 31.39
CA LYS A 83 2.96 10.76 32.62
C LYS A 83 3.90 10.76 33.81
#